data_AF-A0A820JXK7-F1
#
_entry.id   AF-A0A820JXK7-F1
#
_cell.length_a   1.000
_cell.length_b   1.000
_cell.length_c   1.000
_cell.angle_alpha   90.00
_cell.angle_beta   90.00
_cell.angle_gamma   90.00
#
_symmetry.space_group_name_H-M   'P 1'
#
loop_
_entity.id
_entity.type
_entity.pdbx_description
1 polymer ?
#
loop_
_entity_poly.entity_id
_entity_poly.type
_entity_poly.pdbx_seq_one_letter_code
_entity_poly.pdbx_strand_id
1 'polypeptide(L)'
;SNILFKLFPNLKNKLLNEYGARLCSLKNDFRFVIGDVLLNKYLTEDLYWFCIDRFTLETVLRRELCSQYDQQQIKWISNTKVTQLIVNQSNNSVLGVKCRSKLNSDSQMDFYADFIVDCTGRYSSSTKWLKQYFNLIIPTEQLHIGTGYVSFVGERLKTGNSTLDSIHVGGNAAHAPNHNKGFLTTPIRQIKSSDPNSLGLISNFAVYCVNSEYPPNDSYENLLEWIKEHLPIDYYLILKSTKLLSPLLPYRRAFDDRKHVELLGRKWPRNYVLVGDSMCVFNPKNGQGMTHACRQAQQLNEVFKEKYQLKDISFIYNRRAASISEECWLGSTTNDWAVPTLKVINIDKYGTMKIYQRSEDSTSIYPQPKTPLFMQFLQWYTYWLIKCAAQSGELTTAFIHVVFQEKSPYSLLQPKFFLKILYASLTNYFNLTKFFD
;
A
#
# COMPACT_ATOMS: atom_id res chain seq x y z
N SER A 1 5.38 -4.01 -10.38
CA SER A 1 4.23 -4.06 -11.32
C SER A 1 4.35 -3.00 -12.41
N ASN A 2 4.38 -3.43 -13.68
CA ASN A 2 4.48 -2.54 -14.86
C ASN A 2 3.12 -2.02 -15.38
N ILE A 3 2.02 -2.21 -14.63
CA ILE A 3 0.65 -1.94 -15.12
C ILE A 3 0.49 -0.50 -15.60
N LEU A 4 0.97 0.47 -14.83
CA LEU A 4 0.86 1.89 -15.19
C LEU A 4 1.53 2.18 -16.54
N PHE A 5 2.72 1.63 -16.79
CA PHE A 5 3.44 1.83 -18.04
C PHE A 5 2.89 1.00 -19.21
N LYS A 6 2.14 -0.07 -18.94
CA LYS A 6 1.36 -0.75 -19.99
C LYS A 6 0.18 0.09 -20.43
N LEU A 7 -0.45 0.83 -19.51
CA LEU A 7 -1.54 1.76 -19.79
C LEU A 7 -1.03 3.05 -20.45
N PHE A 8 0.16 3.52 -20.07
CA PHE A 8 0.80 4.74 -20.58
C PHE A 8 2.23 4.46 -21.03
N PRO A 9 2.45 3.94 -22.25
CA PRO A 9 3.77 3.50 -22.72
C PRO A 9 4.84 4.59 -22.74
N ASN A 10 4.46 5.85 -22.98
CA ASN A 10 5.40 6.96 -23.05
C ASN A 10 5.76 7.55 -21.68
N LEU A 11 4.94 7.28 -20.65
CA LEU A 11 5.10 7.86 -19.31
C LEU A 11 6.46 7.51 -18.71
N LYS A 12 6.89 6.25 -18.81
CA LYS A 12 8.16 5.78 -18.22
C LYS A 12 9.35 6.60 -18.71
N ASN A 13 9.49 6.74 -20.02
CA ASN A 13 10.63 7.42 -20.63
C ASN A 13 10.62 8.92 -20.33
N LYS A 14 9.45 9.57 -20.37
CA LYS A 14 9.32 10.99 -19.98
C LYS A 14 9.77 11.21 -18.54
N LEU A 15 9.28 10.40 -17.61
CA LEU A 15 9.62 10.53 -16.19
C LEU A 15 11.13 10.34 -15.94
N LEU A 16 11.75 9.36 -16.60
CA LEU A 16 13.20 9.11 -16.49
C LEU A 16 14.02 10.25 -17.07
N ASN A 17 13.68 10.73 -18.27
CA ASN A 17 14.53 11.65 -19.02
C ASN A 17 14.32 13.12 -18.65
N GLU A 18 13.10 13.51 -18.25
CA GLU A 18 12.73 14.92 -18.06
C GLU A 18 12.49 15.28 -16.59
N TYR A 19 12.13 14.32 -15.76
CA TYR A 19 11.67 14.58 -14.38
C TYR A 19 12.56 13.96 -13.30
N GLY A 20 13.69 13.37 -13.70
CA GLY A 20 14.67 12.79 -12.78
C GLY A 20 14.15 11.56 -12.04
N ALA A 21 13.14 10.85 -12.57
CA ALA A 21 12.76 9.55 -12.05
C ALA A 21 13.93 8.58 -12.17
N ARG A 22 13.94 7.55 -11.31
CA ARG A 22 15.00 6.56 -11.30
C ARG A 22 14.45 5.14 -11.35
N LEU A 23 15.17 4.28 -12.06
CA LEU A 23 14.97 2.84 -12.00
C LEU A 23 16.07 2.22 -11.13
N CYS A 24 15.75 1.88 -9.88
CA CYS A 24 16.71 1.29 -8.96
C CYS A 24 16.73 -0.23 -9.10
N SER A 25 17.91 -0.80 -9.37
CA SER A 25 18.09 -2.25 -9.42
C SER A 25 18.05 -2.85 -8.01
N LEU A 26 17.23 -3.88 -7.82
CA LEU A 26 17.13 -4.57 -6.53
C LEU A 26 18.34 -5.44 -6.19
N LYS A 27 19.26 -5.68 -7.13
CA LYS A 27 20.52 -6.38 -6.83
C LYS A 27 21.58 -5.48 -6.22
N ASN A 28 21.61 -4.21 -6.64
CA ASN A 28 22.72 -3.31 -6.34
C ASN A 28 22.33 -2.19 -5.38
N ASP A 29 21.11 -1.66 -5.52
CA ASP A 29 20.69 -0.42 -4.87
C ASP A 29 19.81 -0.69 -3.63
N PHE A 30 19.56 -1.96 -3.31
CA PHE A 30 18.46 -2.37 -2.45
C PHE A 30 18.91 -3.14 -1.20
N ARG A 31 18.36 -2.74 -0.06
CA ARG A 31 18.52 -3.44 1.22
C ARG A 31 17.17 -3.57 1.89
N PHE A 32 16.66 -4.79 2.03
CA PHE A 32 15.38 -5.04 2.69
C PHE A 32 15.59 -5.97 3.88
N VAL A 33 15.34 -5.44 5.06
CA VAL A 33 15.34 -6.18 6.31
C VAL A 33 13.88 -6.37 6.72
N ILE A 34 13.47 -7.58 7.11
CA ILE A 34 12.15 -7.83 7.69
C ILE A 34 12.36 -8.31 9.12
N GLY A 35 11.98 -7.50 10.09
CA GLY A 35 12.37 -7.71 11.48
C GLY A 35 13.89 -7.63 11.63
N ASP A 36 14.51 -8.78 11.89
CA ASP A 36 15.96 -8.98 12.01
C ASP A 36 16.59 -9.64 10.76
N VAL A 37 15.78 -9.98 9.76
CA VAL A 37 16.24 -10.80 8.62
C VAL A 37 16.58 -9.93 7.42
N LEU A 38 17.85 -9.86 7.07
CA LEU A 38 18.29 -9.31 5.78
C LEU A 38 17.97 -10.31 4.66
N LEU A 39 17.16 -9.89 3.68
CA LEU A 39 16.85 -10.72 2.52
C LEU A 39 18.07 -10.90 1.60
N ASN A 40 18.08 -11.99 0.85
CA ASN A 40 19.19 -12.32 -0.04
C ASN A 40 19.26 -11.34 -1.23
N LYS A 41 20.38 -10.64 -1.38
CA LYS A 41 20.59 -9.68 -2.48
C LYS A 41 20.83 -10.35 -3.84
N TYR A 42 21.20 -11.64 -3.87
CA TYR A 42 21.49 -12.39 -5.08
C TYR A 42 20.21 -12.96 -5.69
N LEU A 43 19.41 -12.08 -6.28
CA LEU A 43 18.16 -12.43 -6.95
C LEU A 43 18.42 -13.27 -8.21
N THR A 44 17.46 -14.13 -8.58
CA THR A 44 17.56 -14.96 -9.80
C THR A 44 17.37 -14.15 -11.08
N GLU A 45 16.83 -12.94 -10.98
CA GLU A 45 16.64 -12.00 -12.09
C GLU A 45 16.80 -10.56 -11.63
N ASP A 46 16.97 -9.63 -12.57
CA ASP A 46 17.03 -8.21 -12.27
C ASP A 46 15.62 -7.64 -12.10
N LEU A 47 15.27 -7.36 -10.85
CA LEU A 47 14.06 -6.64 -10.50
C LEU A 47 14.37 -5.17 -10.28
N TYR A 48 13.38 -4.32 -10.54
CA TYR A 48 13.56 -2.88 -10.48
C TYR A 48 12.45 -2.18 -9.71
N TRP A 49 12.83 -1.18 -8.91
CA TRP A 49 11.90 -0.25 -8.29
C TRP A 49 11.90 1.08 -9.06
N PHE A 50 10.73 1.45 -9.60
CA PHE A 50 10.54 2.76 -10.23
C PHE A 50 10.29 3.85 -9.17
N CYS A 51 11.21 4.78 -9.06
CA CYS A 51 11.34 5.73 -7.97
C CYS A 51 11.05 7.16 -8.45
N ILE A 52 9.99 7.76 -7.93
CA ILE A 52 9.59 9.15 -8.19
C ILE A 52 8.65 9.64 -7.07
N ASP A 53 8.57 10.95 -6.85
CA ASP A 53 7.52 11.51 -5.99
C ASP A 53 6.14 11.44 -6.66
N ARG A 54 5.11 11.31 -5.82
CA ARG A 54 3.71 11.18 -6.28
C ARG A 54 3.23 12.43 -7.03
N PHE A 55 3.63 13.63 -6.61
CA PHE A 55 3.15 14.86 -7.22
C PHE A 55 3.58 14.95 -8.68
N THR A 56 4.85 14.66 -8.96
CA THR A 56 5.40 14.61 -10.31
C THR A 56 4.73 13.50 -11.13
N LEU A 57 4.61 12.28 -10.58
CA LEU A 57 3.96 11.17 -11.27
C LEU A 57 2.52 11.52 -11.72
N GLU A 58 1.68 11.99 -10.79
CA GLU A 58 0.27 12.32 -11.07
C GLU A 58 0.15 13.53 -12.02
N THR A 59 1.04 14.52 -11.89
CA THR A 59 1.07 15.70 -12.77
C THR A 59 1.41 15.34 -14.21
N VAL A 60 2.46 14.53 -14.42
CA VAL A 60 2.88 14.12 -15.76
C VAL A 60 1.84 13.21 -16.38
N LEU A 61 1.28 12.27 -15.62
CA LEU A 61 0.18 11.42 -16.06
C LEU A 61 -1.04 12.24 -16.50
N ARG A 62 -1.42 13.25 -15.71
CA ARG A 62 -2.53 14.16 -16.05
C ARG A 62 -2.24 14.92 -17.34
N ARG A 63 -1.02 15.44 -17.51
CA ARG A 63 -0.60 16.13 -18.75
C ARG A 63 -0.67 15.21 -19.96
N GLU A 64 -0.23 13.97 -19.82
CA GLU A 64 -0.28 12.98 -20.90
C GLU A 64 -1.73 12.71 -21.33
N LEU A 65 -2.63 12.49 -20.39
CA LEU A 65 -4.06 12.35 -20.66
C LEU A 65 -4.65 13.58 -21.35
N CYS A 66 -4.34 14.80 -20.88
CA CYS A 66 -4.81 16.03 -21.51
C CYS A 66 -4.25 16.25 -22.93
N SER A 67 -3.06 15.70 -23.22
CA SER A 67 -2.43 15.82 -24.54
C SER A 67 -2.92 14.78 -25.54
N GLN A 68 -3.28 13.59 -25.06
CA GLN A 68 -3.66 12.46 -25.90
C GLN A 68 -5.16 12.45 -26.24
N TYR A 69 -5.99 12.94 -25.32
CA TYR A 69 -7.44 12.91 -25.45
C TYR A 69 -7.98 14.33 -25.51
N ASP A 70 -8.86 14.59 -26.48
CA ASP A 70 -9.55 15.87 -26.59
C ASP A 70 -10.68 15.99 -25.56
N GLN A 71 -11.38 17.14 -25.58
CA GLN A 71 -12.50 17.40 -24.66
C GLN A 71 -13.75 16.55 -24.96
N GLN A 72 -13.85 15.91 -26.12
CA GLN A 72 -14.95 14.99 -26.44
C GLN A 72 -14.72 13.63 -25.77
N GLN A 73 -13.46 13.21 -25.66
CA GLN A 73 -13.09 11.95 -25.01
C GLN A 73 -12.90 12.09 -23.49
N ILE A 74 -12.20 13.13 -23.03
CA ILE A 74 -11.98 13.38 -21.59
C ILE A 74 -12.25 14.86 -21.26
N LYS A 75 -13.34 15.10 -20.55
CA LYS A 75 -13.67 16.43 -20.00
C LYS A 75 -13.26 16.54 -18.54
N TRP A 76 -12.31 17.43 -18.25
CA TRP A 76 -11.87 17.72 -16.89
C TRP A 76 -12.71 18.85 -16.28
N ILE A 77 -13.29 18.61 -15.10
CA ILE A 77 -14.03 19.61 -14.33
C ILE A 77 -13.31 19.80 -13.00
N SER A 78 -12.46 20.82 -12.93
CA SER A 78 -11.68 21.16 -11.74
C SER A 78 -12.52 21.97 -10.74
N ASN A 79 -11.96 22.20 -9.54
CA ASN A 79 -12.60 22.98 -8.47
C ASN A 79 -14.03 22.54 -8.16
N THR A 80 -14.34 21.26 -8.34
CA THR A 80 -15.70 20.72 -8.24
C THR A 80 -15.69 19.56 -7.26
N LYS A 81 -16.58 19.62 -6.26
CA LYS A 81 -16.74 18.58 -5.24
C LYS A 81 -18.04 17.85 -5.49
N VAL A 82 -17.98 16.53 -5.65
CA VAL A 82 -19.17 15.66 -5.61
C VAL A 82 -19.74 15.67 -4.19
N THR A 83 -21.05 15.87 -4.07
CA THR A 83 -21.75 15.99 -2.78
C THR A 83 -22.80 14.89 -2.57
N GLN A 84 -23.43 14.42 -3.65
CA GLN A 84 -24.50 13.42 -3.62
C GLN A 84 -24.51 12.58 -4.90
N LEU A 85 -25.15 11.40 -4.82
CA LEU A 85 -25.52 10.61 -6.00
C LEU A 85 -26.90 11.06 -6.50
N ILE A 86 -27.09 10.99 -7.81
CA ILE A 86 -28.41 11.02 -8.45
C ILE A 86 -28.80 9.57 -8.70
N VAL A 87 -29.92 9.13 -8.13
CA VAL A 87 -30.30 7.71 -8.08
C VAL A 87 -31.67 7.48 -8.67
N ASN A 88 -31.88 6.28 -9.21
CA ASN A 88 -33.20 5.74 -9.47
C ASN A 88 -33.40 4.51 -8.57
N GLN A 89 -34.29 4.66 -7.59
CA GLN A 89 -34.58 3.61 -6.61
C GLN A 89 -35.43 2.48 -7.19
N SER A 90 -36.28 2.73 -8.19
CA SER A 90 -37.18 1.71 -8.75
C SER A 90 -36.41 0.62 -9.52
N ASN A 91 -35.30 0.99 -10.16
CA ASN A 91 -34.44 0.05 -10.89
C ASN A 91 -33.08 -0.20 -10.21
N ASN A 92 -32.91 0.26 -8.96
CA ASN A 92 -31.68 0.15 -8.16
C ASN A 92 -30.42 0.59 -8.93
N SER A 93 -30.39 1.83 -9.44
CA SER A 93 -29.27 2.35 -10.24
C SER A 93 -28.83 3.75 -9.83
N VAL A 94 -27.58 4.08 -10.13
CA VAL A 94 -27.03 5.43 -10.07
C VAL A 94 -27.05 6.03 -11.48
N LEU A 95 -27.56 7.25 -11.61
CA LEU A 95 -27.73 7.97 -12.88
C LEU A 95 -26.73 9.12 -13.05
N GLY A 96 -26.03 9.50 -11.99
CA GLY A 96 -25.15 10.66 -12.01
C GLY A 96 -24.73 11.12 -10.62
N VAL A 97 -24.21 12.33 -10.56
CA VAL A 97 -23.71 12.97 -9.34
C VAL A 97 -24.14 14.44 -9.26
N LYS A 98 -24.41 14.89 -8.04
CA LYS A 98 -24.56 16.32 -7.73
C LYS A 98 -23.25 16.88 -7.25
N CYS A 99 -22.87 18.01 -7.81
CA CYS A 99 -21.61 18.66 -7.60
C CYS A 99 -21.81 20.08 -7.07
N ARG A 100 -20.81 20.58 -6.35
CA ARG A 100 -20.71 21.97 -5.91
C ARG A 100 -19.38 22.55 -6.35
N SER A 101 -19.40 23.77 -6.89
CA SER A 101 -18.15 24.49 -7.16
C SER A 101 -17.47 24.91 -5.86
N LYS A 102 -16.15 24.81 -5.81
CA LYS A 102 -15.33 25.36 -4.73
C LYS A 102 -15.14 26.88 -4.88
N LEU A 103 -15.33 27.42 -6.09
CA LEU A 103 -15.18 28.86 -6.36
C LEU A 103 -16.47 29.64 -6.05
N ASN A 104 -17.62 28.99 -6.16
CA ASN A 104 -18.91 29.55 -5.79
C ASN A 104 -19.77 28.46 -5.13
N SER A 105 -19.88 28.48 -3.80
CA SER A 105 -20.57 27.45 -3.02
C SER A 105 -22.05 27.30 -3.34
N ASP A 106 -22.67 28.34 -3.91
CA ASP A 106 -24.10 28.35 -4.21
C ASP A 106 -24.39 27.75 -5.58
N SER A 107 -23.36 27.56 -6.42
CA SER A 107 -23.48 26.87 -7.69
C SER A 107 -23.51 25.34 -7.51
N GLN A 108 -24.71 24.79 -7.56
CA GLN A 108 -24.93 23.35 -7.70
C GLN A 108 -25.03 22.96 -9.17
N MET A 109 -24.40 21.83 -9.52
CA MET A 109 -24.37 21.30 -10.88
C MET A 109 -24.67 19.80 -10.84
N ASP A 110 -25.52 19.34 -11.74
CA ASP A 110 -25.87 17.93 -11.87
C ASP A 110 -25.18 17.36 -13.12
N PHE A 111 -24.48 16.23 -12.95
CA PHE A 111 -23.82 15.50 -14.04
C PHE A 111 -24.41 14.11 -14.14
N TYR A 112 -25.07 13.82 -15.27
CA TYR A 112 -25.61 12.50 -15.58
C TYR A 112 -24.59 11.66 -16.36
N ALA A 113 -24.57 10.36 -16.10
CA ALA A 113 -23.70 9.41 -16.77
C ALA A 113 -24.29 8.00 -16.74
N ASP A 114 -24.00 7.21 -17.76
CA ASP A 114 -24.41 5.81 -17.84
C ASP A 114 -23.67 4.91 -16.82
N PHE A 115 -22.47 5.32 -16.40
CA PHE A 115 -21.65 4.59 -15.44
C PHE A 115 -20.80 5.53 -14.60
N ILE A 116 -20.80 5.33 -13.29
CA ILE A 116 -20.13 6.20 -12.31
C ILE A 116 -19.05 5.37 -11.59
N VAL A 117 -17.83 5.93 -11.54
CA VAL A 117 -16.69 5.30 -10.87
C VAL A 117 -16.23 6.21 -9.73
N ASP A 118 -16.29 5.73 -8.49
CA ASP A 118 -15.78 6.46 -7.35
C ASP A 118 -14.29 6.20 -7.10
N CYS A 119 -13.48 7.15 -7.56
CA CYS A 119 -12.03 7.20 -7.34
C CYS A 119 -11.63 8.25 -6.29
N THR A 120 -12.51 8.61 -5.35
CA THR A 120 -12.24 9.67 -4.34
C THR A 120 -11.34 9.23 -3.18
N GLY A 121 -10.97 7.95 -3.16
CA GLY A 121 -9.98 7.37 -2.26
C GLY A 121 -10.50 7.23 -0.82
N ARG A 122 -9.59 7.36 0.16
CA ARG A 122 -9.86 7.11 1.59
C ARG A 122 -11.01 7.92 2.17
N TYR A 123 -11.33 9.07 1.57
CA TYR A 123 -12.40 9.97 2.01
C TYR A 123 -13.70 9.81 1.22
N SER A 124 -13.87 8.67 0.54
CA SER A 124 -15.09 8.32 -0.17
C SER A 124 -16.33 8.45 0.70
N SER A 125 -17.37 9.06 0.13
CA SER A 125 -18.70 9.16 0.73
C SER A 125 -19.63 8.02 0.34
N SER A 126 -19.12 7.01 -0.37
CA SER A 126 -19.91 5.90 -0.94
C SER A 126 -20.71 5.14 0.10
N THR A 127 -20.09 4.78 1.23
CA THR A 127 -20.80 4.06 2.31
C THR A 127 -21.97 4.88 2.85
N LYS A 128 -21.80 6.20 2.97
CA LYS A 128 -22.87 7.13 3.38
C LYS A 128 -23.99 7.17 2.33
N TRP A 129 -23.65 7.35 1.06
CA TRP A 129 -24.64 7.44 -0.02
C TRP A 129 -25.40 6.13 -0.22
N LEU A 130 -24.72 4.97 -0.16
CA LEU A 130 -25.35 3.66 -0.29
C LEU A 130 -26.37 3.40 0.83
N LYS A 131 -26.04 3.77 2.07
CA LYS A 131 -26.99 3.70 3.18
C LYS A 131 -28.16 4.66 2.98
N GLN A 132 -27.88 5.91 2.62
CA GLN A 132 -28.89 6.95 2.47
C GLN A 132 -29.91 6.67 1.34
N TYR A 133 -29.41 6.26 0.17
CA TYR A 133 -30.23 6.17 -1.04
C TYR A 133 -30.75 4.76 -1.33
N PHE A 134 -30.07 3.72 -0.86
CA PHE A 134 -30.41 2.34 -1.16
C PHE A 134 -30.66 1.49 0.10
N ASN A 135 -30.53 2.08 1.30
CA ASN A 135 -30.57 1.34 2.57
C ASN A 135 -29.57 0.16 2.60
N LEU A 136 -28.41 0.35 1.96
CA LEU A 136 -27.37 -0.68 1.87
C LEU A 136 -26.20 -0.35 2.79
N ILE A 137 -25.82 -1.34 3.60
CA ILE A 137 -24.63 -1.29 4.44
C ILE A 137 -23.62 -2.26 3.84
N ILE A 138 -22.46 -1.76 3.45
CA ILE A 138 -21.36 -2.62 3.00
C ILE A 138 -20.72 -3.23 4.25
N PRO A 139 -20.58 -4.56 4.34
CA PRO A 139 -19.78 -5.15 5.41
C PRO A 139 -18.34 -4.64 5.33
N THR A 140 -17.76 -4.29 6.47
CA THR A 140 -16.38 -3.77 6.54
C THR A 140 -15.59 -4.50 7.60
N GLU A 141 -14.31 -4.67 7.32
CA GLU A 141 -13.30 -5.15 8.27
C GLU A 141 -12.19 -4.09 8.31
N GLN A 142 -11.89 -3.59 9.51
CA GLN A 142 -10.87 -2.57 9.72
C GLN A 142 -9.88 -3.03 10.78
N LEU A 143 -8.58 -2.94 10.48
CA LEU A 143 -7.49 -3.28 11.38
C LEU A 143 -6.67 -2.02 11.72
N HIS A 144 -6.47 -1.80 13.01
CA HIS A 144 -5.59 -0.77 13.55
C HIS A 144 -4.51 -1.44 14.40
N ILE A 145 -3.26 -1.13 14.09
CA ILE A 145 -2.10 -1.63 14.84
C ILE A 145 -1.29 -0.48 15.48
N GLY A 146 -1.90 0.69 15.60
CA GLY A 146 -1.25 1.88 16.16
C GLY A 146 -0.05 2.35 15.33
N THR A 147 -0.07 2.18 14.01
CA THR A 147 1.03 2.66 13.16
C THR A 147 1.08 4.18 13.14
N GLY A 148 2.28 4.72 13.34
CA GLY A 148 2.56 6.12 13.05
C GLY A 148 3.96 6.29 12.48
N TYR A 149 4.12 7.30 11.63
CA TYR A 149 5.38 7.58 10.97
C TYR A 149 5.68 9.07 10.89
N VAL A 150 6.96 9.37 10.72
CA VAL A 150 7.48 10.69 10.41
C VAL A 150 8.20 10.57 9.08
N SER A 151 7.75 11.33 8.09
CA SER A 151 8.34 11.35 6.76
C SER A 151 8.90 12.72 6.42
N PHE A 152 9.98 12.74 5.64
CA PHE A 152 10.65 13.95 5.19
C PHE A 152 11.46 13.69 3.93
N VAL A 153 11.84 14.76 3.26
CA VAL A 153 12.66 14.73 2.05
C VAL A 153 14.03 15.30 2.35
N GLY A 154 15.07 14.68 1.82
CA GLY A 154 16.45 15.16 1.96
C GLY A 154 17.33 14.84 0.77
N GLU A 155 18.36 15.65 0.57
CA GLU A 155 19.45 15.37 -0.36
C GLU A 155 20.45 14.43 0.31
N ARG A 156 20.72 13.29 -0.33
CA ARG A 156 21.70 12.30 0.13
C ARG A 156 23.12 12.82 -0.12
N LEU A 157 23.93 12.83 0.93
CA LEU A 157 25.37 13.10 0.86
C LEU A 157 26.17 11.81 1.14
N LYS A 158 27.45 11.83 0.77
CA LYS A 158 28.39 10.73 1.04
C LYS A 158 28.53 10.51 2.54
N THR A 159 28.38 9.26 2.97
CA THR A 159 28.60 8.82 4.34
C THR A 159 30.07 8.54 4.64
N GLY A 160 30.91 8.45 3.59
CA GLY A 160 32.27 7.92 3.68
C GLY A 160 32.33 6.38 3.65
N ASN A 161 31.18 5.71 3.57
CA ASN A 161 31.06 4.27 3.40
C ASN A 161 30.37 3.95 2.07
N SER A 162 31.13 3.41 1.12
CA SER A 162 30.64 3.10 -0.23
C SER A 162 29.45 2.12 -0.24
N THR A 163 29.35 1.23 0.75
CA THR A 163 28.23 0.29 0.88
C THR A 163 26.95 1.00 1.32
N LEU A 164 27.03 2.01 2.19
CA LEU A 164 25.87 2.79 2.60
C LEU A 164 25.44 3.78 1.51
N ASP A 165 26.43 4.35 0.81
CA ASP A 165 26.21 5.27 -0.30
C ASP A 165 25.50 4.60 -1.48
N SER A 166 25.70 3.29 -1.69
CA SER A 166 25.00 2.53 -2.73
C SER A 166 23.57 2.12 -2.34
N ILE A 167 23.17 2.20 -1.06
CA ILE A 167 21.80 1.86 -0.62
C ILE A 167 20.89 3.04 -0.91
N HIS A 168 20.21 2.99 -2.05
CA HIS A 168 19.25 4.00 -2.46
C HIS A 168 17.84 3.66 -1.98
N VAL A 169 17.44 2.38 -2.06
CA VAL A 169 16.09 1.91 -1.77
C VAL A 169 16.11 0.88 -0.66
N GLY A 170 15.16 0.98 0.27
CA GLY A 170 14.89 -0.02 1.28
C GLY A 170 15.11 0.48 2.70
N GLY A 171 15.33 -0.44 3.63
CA GLY A 171 15.35 -0.19 5.07
C GLY A 171 14.90 -1.42 5.84
N ASN A 172 14.25 -1.23 6.99
CA ASN A 172 13.71 -2.32 7.80
C ASN A 172 12.19 -2.22 7.91
N ALA A 173 11.53 -3.30 7.47
CA ALA A 173 10.13 -3.59 7.68
C ALA A 173 9.90 -3.99 9.14
N ALA A 174 9.05 -3.26 9.87
CA ALA A 174 8.58 -3.71 11.18
C ALA A 174 7.93 -5.10 11.05
N HIS A 175 8.27 -6.01 11.94
CA HIS A 175 7.79 -7.38 11.96
C HIS A 175 7.38 -7.76 13.38
N ALA A 176 6.06 -7.75 13.59
CA ALA A 176 5.46 -8.05 14.88
C ALA A 176 5.75 -9.50 15.33
N PRO A 177 5.70 -9.79 16.64
CA PRO A 177 5.51 -8.82 17.73
C PRO A 177 6.81 -8.13 18.19
N ASN A 178 7.97 -8.62 17.75
CA ASN A 178 9.25 -8.28 18.36
C ASN A 178 9.96 -7.07 17.72
N HIS A 179 9.62 -6.71 16.49
CA HIS A 179 10.26 -5.61 15.77
C HIS A 179 9.22 -4.54 15.41
N ASN A 180 9.00 -3.59 16.32
CA ASN A 180 7.92 -2.60 16.18
C ASN A 180 8.34 -1.29 15.50
N LYS A 181 9.61 -1.16 15.10
CA LYS A 181 10.20 0.07 14.56
C LYS A 181 10.78 -0.18 13.19
N GLY A 182 10.68 0.80 12.30
CA GLY A 182 11.10 0.67 10.91
C GLY A 182 11.58 1.97 10.30
N PHE A 183 12.32 1.81 9.21
CA PHE A 183 12.90 2.86 8.39
C PHE A 183 12.74 2.49 6.93
N LEU A 184 12.46 3.47 6.09
CA LEU A 184 12.41 3.34 4.64
C LEU A 184 13.05 4.56 3.99
N THR A 185 13.93 4.32 3.02
CA THR A 185 14.42 5.33 2.07
C THR A 185 14.04 4.93 0.66
N THR A 186 13.60 5.90 -0.14
CA THR A 186 13.37 5.73 -1.58
C THR A 186 13.78 7.02 -2.29
N PRO A 187 14.58 6.97 -3.38
CA PRO A 187 14.83 8.15 -4.20
C PRO A 187 13.51 8.67 -4.76
N ILE A 188 13.40 9.98 -4.90
CA ILE A 188 12.24 10.61 -5.55
C ILE A 188 12.65 11.46 -6.75
N ARG A 189 13.91 11.91 -6.80
CA ARG A 189 14.43 12.68 -7.92
C ARG A 189 15.95 12.65 -7.98
N GLN A 190 16.51 12.41 -9.15
CA GLN A 190 17.92 12.67 -9.43
C GLN A 190 18.14 14.16 -9.70
N ILE A 191 19.23 14.71 -9.16
CA ILE A 191 19.59 16.11 -9.29
C ILE A 191 21.06 16.27 -9.67
N LYS A 192 21.38 17.42 -10.27
CA LYS A 192 22.76 17.90 -10.37
C LYS A 192 22.99 18.84 -9.18
N SER A 193 23.90 18.48 -8.30
CA SER A 193 24.30 19.30 -7.16
C SER A 193 25.69 19.87 -7.39
N SER A 194 25.94 21.09 -6.92
CA SER A 194 27.26 21.70 -6.92
C SER A 194 28.11 21.24 -5.72
N ASP A 195 27.50 20.58 -4.73
CA ASP A 195 28.20 20.04 -3.57
C ASP A 195 28.96 18.75 -3.97
N PRO A 196 30.30 18.71 -3.83
CA PRO A 196 31.10 17.51 -4.15
C PRO A 196 30.80 16.30 -3.27
N ASN A 197 30.16 16.51 -2.11
CA ASN A 197 29.69 15.44 -1.23
C ASN A 197 28.30 14.94 -1.58
N SER A 198 27.57 15.59 -2.49
CA SER A 198 26.25 15.11 -2.93
C SER A 198 26.35 13.79 -3.68
N LEU A 199 25.39 12.90 -3.42
CA LEU A 199 25.15 11.71 -4.24
C LEU A 199 24.25 12.02 -5.45
N GLY A 200 23.83 13.27 -5.63
CA GLY A 200 22.94 13.69 -6.73
C GLY A 200 21.53 13.11 -6.59
N LEU A 201 21.09 12.79 -5.37
CA LEU A 201 19.81 12.14 -5.12
C LEU A 201 19.03 12.89 -4.04
N ILE A 202 17.80 13.25 -4.38
CA ILE A 202 16.79 13.61 -3.39
C ILE A 202 15.98 12.36 -3.08
N SER A 203 15.88 12.03 -1.80
CA SER A 203 15.17 10.85 -1.30
C SER A 203 14.08 11.24 -0.33
N ASN A 204 13.01 10.45 -0.34
CA ASN A 204 12.02 10.43 0.73
C ASN A 204 12.48 9.42 1.79
N PHE A 205 12.37 9.82 3.05
CA PHE A 205 12.63 9.01 4.21
C PHE A 205 11.36 8.87 5.03
N ALA A 206 11.14 7.70 5.61
CA ALA A 206 10.10 7.47 6.58
C ALA A 206 10.65 6.64 7.74
N VAL A 207 10.53 7.17 8.95
CA VAL A 207 10.75 6.42 10.19
C VAL A 207 9.36 6.12 10.74
N TYR A 208 9.10 4.89 11.13
CA TYR A 208 7.77 4.50 11.57
C TYR A 208 7.82 3.49 12.70
N CYS A 209 6.73 3.48 13.44
CA CYS A 209 6.50 2.57 14.55
C CYS A 209 5.13 1.91 14.38
N VAL A 210 4.97 0.75 14.99
CA VAL A 210 3.68 0.12 15.26
C VAL A 210 3.47 0.08 16.77
N ASN A 211 2.40 -0.55 17.24
CA ASN A 211 2.14 -0.70 18.68
C ASN A 211 1.82 0.61 19.41
N SER A 212 1.32 1.62 18.70
CA SER A 212 1.03 2.96 19.25
C SER A 212 2.25 3.69 19.82
N GLU A 213 3.46 3.27 19.44
CA GLU A 213 4.69 4.05 19.59
C GLU A 213 4.82 5.04 18.41
N TYR A 214 5.53 6.15 18.61
CA TYR A 214 5.70 7.17 17.58
C TYR A 214 7.13 7.73 17.56
N PRO A 215 7.75 7.90 16.38
CA PRO A 215 9.02 8.60 16.27
C PRO A 215 8.88 10.08 16.68
N PRO A 216 9.96 10.69 17.21
CA PRO A 216 10.03 12.14 17.42
C PRO A 216 9.79 12.92 16.12
N ASN A 217 9.17 14.09 16.23
CA ASN A 217 8.88 14.97 15.08
C ASN A 217 9.10 16.46 15.37
N ASP A 218 9.63 16.76 16.55
CA ASP A 218 9.89 18.09 17.07
C ASP A 218 11.17 18.70 16.50
N SER A 219 12.23 17.90 16.31
CA SER A 219 13.47 18.32 15.63
C SER A 219 14.12 17.16 14.87
N TYR A 220 15.00 17.48 13.92
CA TYR A 220 15.72 16.47 13.17
C TYR A 220 16.80 15.81 14.03
N GLU A 221 17.40 16.57 14.93
CA GLU A 221 18.41 16.13 15.89
C GLU A 221 17.84 15.08 16.84
N ASN A 222 16.67 15.32 17.44
CA ASN A 222 16.01 14.37 18.34
C ASN A 222 15.60 13.09 17.59
N LEU A 223 15.17 13.22 16.33
CA LEU A 223 14.89 12.07 15.49
C LEU A 223 16.16 11.26 15.21
N LEU A 224 17.30 11.90 14.93
CA LEU A 224 18.58 11.22 14.70
C LEU A 224 19.06 10.47 15.95
N GLU A 225 18.97 11.08 17.13
CA GLU A 225 19.32 10.43 18.40
C GLU A 225 18.44 9.20 18.65
N TRP A 226 17.13 9.35 18.47
CA TRP A 226 16.20 8.23 18.61
C TRP A 226 16.51 7.08 17.64
N ILE A 227 16.85 7.38 16.39
CA ILE A 227 17.23 6.36 15.39
C ILE A 227 18.51 5.65 15.80
N LYS A 228 19.51 6.39 16.30
CA LYS A 228 20.77 5.82 16.78
C LYS A 228 20.57 4.82 17.91
N GLU A 229 19.60 5.07 18.78
CA GLU A 229 19.26 4.20 19.92
C GLU A 229 18.43 2.97 19.52
N HIS A 230 17.51 3.11 18.56
CA HIS A 230 16.45 2.12 18.34
C HIS A 230 16.53 1.36 17.02
N LEU A 231 17.37 1.79 16.09
CA LEU A 231 17.49 1.22 14.76
C LEU A 231 18.97 0.91 14.42
N PRO A 232 19.23 0.04 13.43
CA PRO A 232 20.59 -0.22 12.98
C PRO A 232 21.37 1.07 12.67
N ILE A 233 22.62 1.12 13.13
CA ILE A 233 23.49 2.31 13.04
C ILE A 233 23.63 2.86 11.62
N ASP A 234 23.51 1.99 10.62
CA ASP A 234 23.54 2.33 9.20
C ASP A 234 22.50 3.40 8.82
N TYR A 235 21.30 3.34 9.39
CA TYR A 235 20.24 4.32 9.10
C TYR A 235 20.54 5.68 9.72
N TYR A 236 21.10 5.70 10.93
CA TYR A 236 21.62 6.92 11.53
C TYR A 236 22.73 7.54 10.68
N LEU A 237 23.69 6.75 10.17
CA LEU A 237 24.78 7.25 9.33
C LEU A 237 24.27 7.84 8.01
N ILE A 238 23.30 7.18 7.37
CA ILE A 238 22.63 7.68 6.17
C ILE A 238 21.94 9.02 6.43
N LEU A 239 21.16 9.11 7.51
CA LEU A 239 20.40 10.33 7.83
C LEU A 239 21.28 11.47 8.34
N LYS A 240 22.30 11.18 9.16
CA LYS A 240 23.31 12.16 9.55
C LYS A 240 24.00 12.77 8.33
N SER A 241 24.16 11.99 7.26
CA SER A 241 24.72 12.42 5.97
C SER A 241 23.63 12.85 4.98
N THR A 242 22.51 13.39 5.46
CA THR A 242 21.42 13.88 4.62
C THR A 242 21.15 15.34 4.94
N LYS A 243 21.12 16.18 3.89
CA LYS A 243 20.67 17.56 4.00
C LYS A 243 19.14 17.58 3.95
N LEU A 244 18.51 17.93 5.06
CA LEU A 244 17.06 18.03 5.16
C LEU A 244 16.51 19.13 4.24
N LEU A 245 15.48 18.81 3.44
CA LEU A 245 14.87 19.72 2.47
C LEU A 245 13.39 19.99 2.75
N SER A 246 12.79 19.32 3.74
CA SER A 246 11.40 19.52 4.14
C SER A 246 11.25 19.46 5.65
N PRO A 247 10.13 19.98 6.20
CA PRO A 247 9.75 19.68 7.57
C PRO A 247 9.57 18.17 7.82
N LEU A 248 9.62 17.79 9.10
CA LEU A 248 9.21 16.46 9.57
C LEU A 248 7.67 16.39 9.55
N LEU A 249 7.11 15.46 8.78
CA LEU A 249 5.68 15.30 8.62
C LEU A 249 5.18 14.07 9.38
N PRO A 250 4.56 14.24 10.56
CA PRO A 250 3.98 13.12 11.28
C PRO A 250 2.65 12.66 10.66
N TYR A 251 2.42 11.35 10.66
CA TYR A 251 1.17 10.73 10.25
C TYR A 251 0.79 9.61 11.20
N ARG A 252 -0.41 9.72 11.80
CA ARG A 252 -0.91 8.78 12.82
C ARG A 252 -2.28 8.18 12.46
N ARG A 253 -2.73 8.36 11.21
CA ARG A 253 -4.04 7.89 10.71
C ARG A 253 -3.88 6.68 9.79
N ALA A 254 -3.03 5.75 10.18
CA ALA A 254 -2.72 4.54 9.42
C ALA A 254 -3.57 3.36 9.91
N PHE A 255 -4.33 2.77 9.01
CA PHE A 255 -5.17 1.60 9.23
C PHE A 255 -5.40 0.88 7.90
N ASP A 256 -5.77 -0.38 7.97
CA ASP A 256 -6.32 -1.14 6.86
C ASP A 256 -7.85 -1.13 6.99
N ASP A 257 -8.58 -0.81 5.92
CA ASP A 257 -10.06 -0.80 5.88
C ASP A 257 -10.53 -1.44 4.58
N ARG A 258 -11.21 -2.57 4.67
CA ARG A 258 -11.75 -3.28 3.53
C ARG A 258 -13.26 -3.24 3.52
N LYS A 259 -13.82 -2.84 2.38
CA LYS A 259 -15.26 -2.89 2.10
C LYS A 259 -15.56 -4.12 1.27
N HIS A 260 -16.30 -5.07 1.84
CA HIS A 260 -16.69 -6.32 1.20
C HIS A 260 -17.86 -6.13 0.23
N VAL A 261 -17.61 -5.38 -0.85
CA VAL A 261 -18.60 -5.06 -1.89
C VAL A 261 -19.18 -6.32 -2.56
N GLU A 262 -18.40 -7.39 -2.62
CA GLU A 262 -18.75 -8.68 -3.20
C GLU A 262 -19.89 -9.37 -2.44
N LEU A 263 -20.01 -9.13 -1.13
CA LEU A 263 -21.02 -9.75 -0.28
C LEU A 263 -22.43 -9.17 -0.50
N LEU A 264 -22.52 -7.99 -1.13
CA LEU A 264 -23.81 -7.38 -1.48
C LEU A 264 -24.42 -7.98 -2.75
N GLY A 265 -23.61 -8.64 -3.58
CA GLY A 265 -24.07 -9.28 -4.82
C GLY A 265 -24.91 -8.34 -5.69
N ARG A 266 -26.07 -8.82 -6.18
CA ARG A 266 -26.99 -8.04 -7.03
C ARG A 266 -27.80 -6.97 -6.27
N LYS A 267 -27.67 -6.87 -4.94
CA LYS A 267 -28.23 -5.73 -4.20
C LYS A 267 -27.44 -4.46 -4.46
N TRP A 268 -26.16 -4.57 -4.81
CA TRP A 268 -25.34 -3.43 -5.20
C TRP A 268 -26.00 -2.65 -6.35
N PRO A 269 -26.06 -1.31 -6.29
CA PRO A 269 -26.73 -0.53 -7.31
C PRO A 269 -26.00 -0.65 -8.66
N ARG A 270 -26.79 -0.72 -9.73
CA ARG A 270 -26.28 -0.72 -11.11
C ARG A 270 -25.56 0.60 -11.40
N ASN A 271 -24.64 0.55 -12.35
CA ASN A 271 -23.96 1.72 -12.92
C ASN A 271 -23.05 2.48 -11.94
N TYR A 272 -22.63 1.84 -10.85
CA TYR A 272 -21.75 2.45 -9.85
C TYR A 272 -20.72 1.45 -9.35
N VAL A 273 -19.46 1.87 -9.20
CA VAL A 273 -18.38 1.05 -8.63
C VAL A 273 -17.39 1.89 -7.84
N LEU A 274 -16.62 1.25 -6.96
CA LEU A 274 -15.54 1.85 -6.17
C LEU A 274 -14.18 1.42 -6.72
N VAL A 275 -13.18 2.31 -6.73
CA VAL A 275 -11.81 1.99 -7.18
C VAL A 275 -10.77 2.56 -6.20
N GLY A 276 -9.69 1.81 -6.00
CA GLY A 276 -8.58 2.15 -5.10
C GLY A 276 -9.01 2.20 -3.64
N ASP A 277 -8.49 3.19 -2.90
CA ASP A 277 -8.78 3.42 -1.49
C ASP A 277 -10.29 3.64 -1.21
N SER A 278 -11.11 3.97 -2.21
CA SER A 278 -12.57 4.01 -2.04
C SER A 278 -13.14 2.63 -1.68
N MET A 279 -12.56 1.55 -2.22
CA MET A 279 -12.95 0.16 -1.95
C MET A 279 -12.16 -0.44 -0.79
N CYS A 280 -10.82 -0.32 -0.81
CA CYS A 280 -9.95 -0.95 0.17
C CYS A 280 -8.75 -0.04 0.46
N VAL A 281 -8.61 0.39 1.71
CA VAL A 281 -7.52 1.22 2.21
C VAL A 281 -6.49 0.30 2.87
N PHE A 282 -5.21 0.57 2.62
CA PHE A 282 -4.12 -0.16 3.27
C PHE A 282 -3.30 0.75 4.19
N ASN A 283 -2.70 0.14 5.19
CA ASN A 283 -1.64 0.77 5.98
C ASN A 283 -0.46 1.14 5.05
N PRO A 284 -0.06 2.43 4.96
CA PRO A 284 0.97 2.87 4.01
C PRO A 284 2.33 2.18 4.15
N LYS A 285 2.64 1.58 5.32
CA LYS A 285 3.90 0.87 5.57
C LYS A 285 4.22 -0.20 4.51
N ASN A 286 3.18 -0.79 3.90
CA ASN A 286 3.32 -1.87 2.93
C ASN A 286 3.45 -1.37 1.47
N GLY A 287 3.23 -0.08 1.19
CA GLY A 287 3.44 0.52 -0.14
C GLY A 287 2.50 0.03 -1.26
N GLN A 288 1.33 -0.54 -0.93
CA GLN A 288 0.52 -1.30 -1.89
C GLN A 288 -0.54 -0.50 -2.69
N GLY A 289 -0.99 0.65 -2.18
CA GLY A 289 -2.23 1.30 -2.64
C GLY A 289 -2.27 1.73 -4.11
N MET A 290 -1.16 2.29 -4.65
CA MET A 290 -1.15 2.75 -6.05
C MET A 290 -1.24 1.58 -7.04
N THR A 291 -0.51 0.50 -6.78
CA THR A 291 -0.56 -0.70 -7.61
C THR A 291 -1.92 -1.39 -7.52
N HIS A 292 -2.51 -1.46 -6.32
CA HIS A 292 -3.88 -1.97 -6.13
C HIS A 292 -4.90 -1.18 -6.97
N ALA A 293 -4.87 0.15 -6.92
CA ALA A 293 -5.75 0.99 -7.73
C ALA A 293 -5.56 0.76 -9.24
N CYS A 294 -4.31 0.62 -9.71
CA CYS A 294 -4.02 0.32 -11.11
C CYS A 294 -4.55 -1.07 -11.53
N ARG A 295 -4.37 -2.09 -10.70
CA ARG A 295 -4.90 -3.45 -10.94
C ARG A 295 -6.43 -3.43 -11.04
N GLN A 296 -7.08 -2.67 -10.17
CA GLN A 296 -8.53 -2.50 -10.18
C GLN A 296 -9.03 -1.73 -11.42
N ALA A 297 -8.32 -0.68 -11.85
CA ALA A 297 -8.65 0.04 -13.09
C ALA A 297 -8.48 -0.87 -14.32
N GLN A 298 -7.40 -1.64 -14.38
CA GLN A 298 -7.19 -2.64 -15.44
C GLN A 298 -8.32 -3.68 -15.44
N GLN A 299 -8.72 -4.18 -14.26
CA GLN A 299 -9.81 -5.14 -14.16
C GLN A 299 -11.15 -4.58 -14.64
N LEU A 300 -11.42 -3.29 -14.40
CA LEU A 300 -12.61 -2.62 -14.91
C LEU A 300 -12.59 -2.57 -16.45
N ASN A 301 -11.46 -2.20 -17.03
CA ASN A 301 -11.27 -2.19 -18.48
C ASN A 301 -11.52 -3.57 -19.12
N GLU A 302 -11.01 -4.65 -18.52
CA GLU A 302 -11.27 -6.00 -19.02
C GLU A 302 -12.76 -6.38 -18.95
N VAL A 303 -13.47 -6.00 -17.87
CA VAL A 303 -14.92 -6.24 -17.77
C VAL A 303 -15.68 -5.49 -18.87
N PHE A 304 -15.29 -4.26 -19.22
CA PHE A 304 -15.89 -3.53 -20.34
C PHE A 304 -15.62 -4.19 -21.70
N LYS A 305 -14.44 -4.77 -21.90
CA LYS A 305 -14.10 -5.48 -23.16
C LYS A 305 -14.89 -6.77 -23.35
N GLU A 306 -15.31 -7.43 -22.27
CA GLU A 306 -16.09 -8.67 -22.31
C GLU A 306 -17.57 -8.47 -22.75
N LYS A 307 -17.96 -7.23 -23.09
CA LYS A 307 -19.28 -6.87 -23.67
C LYS A 307 -20.49 -7.35 -22.86
N TYR A 308 -20.37 -7.40 -21.54
CA TYR A 308 -21.53 -7.60 -20.66
C TYR A 308 -22.55 -6.48 -20.83
N GLN A 309 -23.81 -6.76 -20.48
CA GLN A 309 -24.81 -5.71 -20.36
C GLN A 309 -24.40 -4.73 -19.25
N LEU A 310 -24.54 -3.43 -19.51
CA LEU A 310 -24.11 -2.37 -18.58
C LEU A 310 -24.64 -2.57 -17.15
N LYS A 311 -25.89 -3.01 -17.02
CA LYS A 311 -26.55 -3.31 -15.74
C LYS A 311 -25.85 -4.40 -14.90
N ASP A 312 -25.03 -5.25 -15.51
CA ASP A 312 -24.33 -6.36 -14.85
C ASP A 312 -22.87 -6.02 -14.52
N ILE A 313 -22.31 -4.96 -15.12
CA ILE A 313 -20.90 -4.59 -14.97
C ILE A 313 -20.52 -4.35 -13.51
N SER A 314 -21.32 -3.58 -12.76
CA SER A 314 -21.02 -3.30 -11.34
C SER A 314 -20.90 -4.58 -10.49
N PHE A 315 -21.81 -5.53 -10.68
CA PHE A 315 -21.80 -6.80 -9.96
C PHE A 315 -20.57 -7.65 -10.31
N ILE A 316 -20.26 -7.77 -11.61
CA ILE A 316 -19.13 -8.56 -12.10
C ILE A 316 -17.81 -7.94 -11.65
N TYR A 317 -17.69 -6.61 -11.82
CA TYR A 317 -16.52 -5.86 -11.41
C TYR A 317 -16.26 -5.99 -9.91
N ASN A 318 -17.27 -5.77 -9.06
CA ASN A 318 -17.09 -5.84 -7.61
C ASN A 318 -16.54 -7.20 -7.16
N ARG A 319 -17.01 -8.31 -7.74
CA ARG A 319 -16.47 -9.65 -7.44
C ARG A 319 -15.00 -9.78 -7.83
N ARG A 320 -14.61 -9.32 -9.02
CA ARG A 320 -13.22 -9.44 -9.51
C ARG A 320 -12.27 -8.49 -8.77
N ALA A 321 -12.71 -7.25 -8.53
CA ALA A 321 -11.96 -6.24 -7.79
C ALA A 321 -11.80 -6.59 -6.30
N ALA A 322 -12.77 -7.28 -5.71
CA ALA A 322 -12.66 -7.82 -4.36
C ALA A 322 -11.57 -8.89 -4.24
N SER A 323 -11.38 -9.75 -5.26
CA SER A 323 -10.28 -10.72 -5.28
C SER A 323 -8.91 -10.05 -5.29
N ILE A 324 -8.75 -8.94 -6.02
CA ILE A 324 -7.51 -8.13 -6.00
C ILE A 324 -7.30 -7.53 -4.61
N SER A 325 -8.38 -7.06 -3.98
CA SER A 325 -8.33 -6.50 -2.62
C SER A 325 -7.99 -7.55 -1.58
N GLU A 326 -8.52 -8.78 -1.70
CA GLU A 326 -8.18 -9.92 -0.84
C GLU A 326 -6.67 -10.21 -0.86
N GLU A 327 -6.07 -10.29 -2.05
CA GLU A 327 -4.63 -10.57 -2.15
C GLU A 327 -3.77 -9.51 -1.44
N CYS A 328 -4.11 -8.24 -1.63
CA CYS A 328 -3.41 -7.13 -0.97
C CYS A 328 -3.70 -7.12 0.54
N TRP A 329 -4.95 -7.44 0.93
CA TRP A 329 -5.37 -7.53 2.33
C TRP A 329 -4.57 -8.58 3.09
N LEU A 330 -4.40 -9.78 2.53
CA LEU A 330 -3.55 -10.82 3.11
C LEU A 330 -2.12 -10.30 3.31
N GLY A 331 -1.51 -9.76 2.24
CA GLY A 331 -0.15 -9.22 2.32
C GLY A 331 0.01 -8.08 3.33
N SER A 332 -1.02 -7.27 3.53
CA SER A 332 -0.98 -6.14 4.46
C SER A 332 -1.19 -6.57 5.93
N THR A 333 -2.10 -7.52 6.17
CA THR A 333 -2.66 -7.79 7.50
C THR A 333 -2.13 -9.06 8.18
N THR A 334 -1.50 -10.00 7.47
CA THR A 334 -1.06 -11.29 8.06
C THR A 334 -0.19 -11.08 9.32
N ASN A 335 0.82 -10.21 9.25
CA ASN A 335 1.68 -9.94 10.41
C ASN A 335 1.00 -9.03 11.45
N ASP A 336 0.01 -8.24 11.04
CA ASP A 336 -0.70 -7.29 11.91
C ASP A 336 -1.57 -8.00 12.94
N TRP A 337 -2.06 -9.20 12.60
CA TRP A 337 -2.72 -10.11 13.53
C TRP A 337 -1.85 -10.51 14.74
N ALA A 338 -0.53 -10.33 14.70
CA ALA A 338 0.37 -10.60 15.82
C ALA A 338 0.66 -9.36 16.70
N VAL A 339 0.25 -8.16 16.29
CA VAL A 339 0.58 -6.92 17.02
C VAL A 339 -0.17 -6.85 18.37
N PRO A 340 0.51 -6.48 19.48
CA PRO A 340 -0.13 -6.38 20.80
C PRO A 340 -1.27 -5.35 20.88
N THR A 341 -1.16 -4.20 20.22
CA THR A 341 -2.25 -3.20 20.17
C THR A 341 -3.25 -3.39 19.03
N LEU A 342 -3.37 -4.61 18.48
CA LEU A 342 -4.31 -4.88 17.39
C LEU A 342 -5.75 -4.55 17.82
N LYS A 343 -6.41 -3.68 17.08
CA LYS A 343 -7.84 -3.41 17.18
C LYS A 343 -8.53 -3.76 15.87
N VAL A 344 -9.55 -4.61 15.95
CA VAL A 344 -10.36 -5.05 14.82
C VAL A 344 -11.75 -4.46 14.97
N ILE A 345 -12.24 -3.80 13.93
CA ILE A 345 -13.61 -3.26 13.86
C ILE A 345 -14.31 -3.91 12.68
N ASN A 346 -15.37 -4.66 12.98
CA ASN A 346 -16.19 -5.33 11.97
C ASN A 346 -17.58 -4.72 11.95
N ILE A 347 -18.06 -4.39 10.76
CA ILE A 347 -19.46 -4.02 10.53
C ILE A 347 -20.07 -5.09 9.64
N ASP A 348 -21.15 -5.73 10.10
CA ASP A 348 -21.86 -6.72 9.30
C ASP A 348 -22.84 -6.07 8.30
N LYS A 349 -23.49 -6.90 7.48
CA LYS A 349 -24.48 -6.46 6.47
C LYS A 349 -25.73 -5.80 7.06
N TYR A 350 -25.96 -5.88 8.38
CA TYR A 350 -27.06 -5.25 9.09
C TYR A 350 -26.63 -3.95 9.79
N GLY A 351 -25.34 -3.61 9.75
CA GLY A 351 -24.80 -2.43 10.43
C GLY A 351 -24.41 -2.68 11.88
N THR A 352 -24.42 -3.93 12.35
CA THR A 352 -23.96 -4.26 13.70
C THR A 352 -22.44 -4.11 13.74
N MET A 353 -21.96 -3.24 14.62
CA MET A 353 -20.53 -3.05 14.85
C MET A 353 -20.03 -3.97 15.96
N LYS A 354 -18.94 -4.69 15.71
CA LYS A 354 -18.21 -5.47 16.72
C LYS A 354 -16.78 -4.96 16.77
N ILE A 355 -16.31 -4.67 17.98
CA ILE A 355 -14.95 -4.20 18.23
C ILE A 355 -14.24 -5.26 19.07
N TYR A 356 -13.06 -5.64 18.62
CA TYR A 356 -12.12 -6.47 19.36
C TYR A 356 -10.84 -5.69 19.55
N GLN A 357 -10.23 -5.81 20.73
CA GLN A 357 -8.97 -5.15 21.02
C GLN A 357 -8.08 -6.10 21.79
N ARG A 358 -6.87 -6.29 21.29
CA ARG A 358 -5.83 -7.01 22.02
C ARG A 358 -5.29 -6.09 23.11
N SER A 359 -5.23 -6.63 24.32
CA SER A 359 -4.75 -5.94 25.52
C SER A 359 -4.20 -6.97 26.50
N GLU A 360 -3.11 -6.65 27.17
CA GLU A 360 -2.62 -7.44 28.32
C GLU A 360 -3.41 -7.12 29.60
N ASP A 361 -4.13 -6.00 29.60
CA ASP A 361 -4.98 -5.56 30.71
C ASP A 361 -6.29 -6.37 30.74
N SER A 362 -6.47 -7.12 31.82
CA SER A 362 -7.66 -7.93 32.10
C SER A 362 -8.93 -7.09 32.31
N THR A 363 -8.79 -5.76 32.49
CA THR A 363 -9.92 -4.82 32.64
C THR A 363 -10.41 -4.24 31.30
N SER A 364 -9.82 -4.64 30.17
CA SER A 364 -10.28 -4.21 28.84
C SER A 364 -11.76 -4.53 28.60
N ILE A 365 -12.54 -3.50 28.27
CA ILE A 365 -13.98 -3.62 27.95
C ILE A 365 -14.23 -4.35 26.62
N TYR A 366 -13.23 -4.46 25.75
CA TYR A 366 -13.35 -5.11 24.45
C TYR A 366 -12.86 -6.56 24.52
N PRO A 367 -13.56 -7.50 23.88
CA PRO A 367 -13.10 -8.89 23.79
C PRO A 367 -11.80 -8.99 22.98
N GLN A 368 -10.98 -9.98 23.35
CA GLN A 368 -9.74 -10.30 22.63
C GLN A 368 -10.05 -10.76 21.19
N PRO A 369 -9.32 -10.27 20.17
CA PRO A 369 -9.47 -10.76 18.81
C PRO A 369 -8.92 -12.19 18.71
N LYS A 370 -9.74 -13.12 18.23
CA LYS A 370 -9.29 -14.47 17.90
C LYS A 370 -8.62 -14.46 16.54
N THR A 371 -7.32 -14.77 16.48
CA THR A 371 -6.61 -14.92 15.21
C THR A 371 -7.17 -16.12 14.45
N PRO A 372 -7.69 -15.95 13.22
CA PRO A 372 -8.19 -17.07 12.41
C PRO A 372 -7.13 -18.14 12.20
N LEU A 373 -7.51 -19.43 12.19
CA LEU A 373 -6.58 -20.56 12.03
C LEU A 373 -5.71 -20.41 10.76
N PHE A 374 -6.34 -19.98 9.66
CA PHE A 374 -5.61 -19.71 8.41
C PHE A 374 -4.57 -18.59 8.56
N MET A 375 -4.86 -17.55 9.35
CA MET A 375 -3.89 -16.48 9.64
C MET A 375 -2.72 -16.99 10.49
N GLN A 376 -2.98 -17.87 11.46
CA GLN A 376 -1.91 -18.51 12.24
C GLN A 376 -0.97 -19.33 11.34
N PHE A 377 -1.54 -20.09 10.40
CA PHE A 377 -0.77 -20.80 9.39
C PHE A 377 0.07 -19.84 8.53
N LEU A 378 -0.53 -18.77 8.00
CA LEU A 378 0.18 -17.79 7.17
C LEU A 378 1.30 -17.08 7.92
N GLN A 379 1.10 -16.76 9.20
CA GLN A 379 2.13 -16.17 10.06
C GLN A 379 3.31 -17.12 10.23
N TRP A 380 3.04 -18.38 10.60
CA TRP A 380 4.06 -19.42 10.71
C TRP A 380 4.81 -19.61 9.38
N TYR A 381 4.06 -19.71 8.28
CA TYR A 381 4.63 -19.93 6.95
C TYR A 381 5.52 -18.75 6.53
N THR A 382 5.02 -17.53 6.71
CA THR A 382 5.72 -16.30 6.33
C THR A 382 6.99 -16.10 7.14
N TYR A 383 6.96 -16.40 8.45
CA TYR A 383 8.16 -16.37 9.30
C TYR A 383 9.28 -17.26 8.74
N TRP A 384 8.96 -18.54 8.46
CA TRP A 384 9.95 -19.47 7.91
C TRP A 384 10.35 -19.14 6.48
N LEU A 385 9.40 -18.66 5.67
CA LEU A 385 9.68 -18.19 4.32
C LEU A 385 10.72 -17.08 4.33
N ILE A 386 10.59 -16.09 5.22
CA ILE A 386 11.54 -14.98 5.35
C ILE A 386 12.93 -15.50 5.77
N LYS A 387 12.99 -16.41 6.76
CA LYS A 387 14.26 -17.04 7.19
C LYS A 387 14.92 -17.82 6.04
N CYS A 388 14.15 -18.59 5.26
CA CYS A 388 14.66 -19.30 4.09
C CYS A 388 15.04 -18.36 2.94
N ALA A 389 14.31 -17.25 2.75
CA ALA A 389 14.57 -16.26 1.72
C ALA A 389 15.94 -15.62 1.92
N ALA A 390 16.34 -15.31 3.16
CA ALA A 390 17.68 -14.80 3.47
C ALA A 390 18.83 -15.64 2.89
N GLN A 391 18.62 -16.96 2.78
CA GLN A 391 19.61 -17.91 2.26
C GLN A 391 19.36 -18.33 0.82
N SER A 392 18.29 -17.85 0.18
CA SER A 392 17.85 -18.33 -1.13
C SER A 392 17.40 -17.18 -2.03
N GLY A 393 18.21 -16.91 -3.05
CA GLY A 393 17.88 -15.95 -4.12
C GLY A 393 16.55 -16.25 -4.80
N GLU A 394 16.24 -17.52 -5.06
CA GLU A 394 14.97 -17.96 -5.65
C GLU A 394 13.76 -17.56 -4.79
N LEU A 395 13.78 -17.91 -3.49
CA LEU A 395 12.70 -17.56 -2.57
C LEU A 395 12.59 -16.04 -2.37
N THR A 396 13.72 -15.34 -2.26
CA THR A 396 13.69 -13.87 -2.16
C THR A 396 13.09 -13.25 -3.41
N THR A 397 13.46 -13.72 -4.60
CA THR A 397 12.91 -13.24 -5.86
C THR A 397 11.40 -13.49 -5.93
N ALA A 398 10.95 -14.70 -5.59
CA ALA A 398 9.52 -15.04 -5.54
C ALA A 398 8.76 -14.17 -4.53
N PHE A 399 9.34 -13.92 -3.35
CA PHE A 399 8.76 -13.07 -2.32
C PHE A 399 8.63 -11.62 -2.78
N ILE A 400 9.67 -11.05 -3.41
CA ILE A 400 9.63 -9.69 -3.96
C ILE A 400 8.53 -9.54 -5.01
N HIS A 401 8.34 -10.54 -5.90
CA HIS A 401 7.25 -10.55 -6.87
C HIS A 401 5.86 -10.40 -6.22
N VAL A 402 5.67 -11.00 -5.06
CA VAL A 402 4.42 -10.86 -4.29
C VAL A 402 4.33 -9.49 -3.63
N VAL A 403 5.39 -9.01 -2.98
CA VAL A 403 5.43 -7.67 -2.37
C VAL A 403 5.15 -6.57 -3.41
N PHE A 404 5.65 -6.73 -4.63
CA PHE A 404 5.45 -5.80 -5.75
C PHE A 404 4.14 -6.04 -6.52
N GLN A 405 3.30 -6.97 -6.04
CA GLN A 405 2.02 -7.37 -6.63
C GLN A 405 2.11 -7.77 -8.11
N GLU A 406 3.23 -8.38 -8.51
CA GLU A 406 3.40 -8.98 -9.84
C GLU A 406 2.89 -10.42 -9.88
N LYS A 407 2.91 -11.09 -8.71
CA LYS A 407 2.32 -12.40 -8.50
C LYS A 407 1.41 -12.38 -7.29
N SER A 408 0.42 -13.27 -7.30
CA SER A 408 -0.49 -13.47 -6.18
C SER A 408 0.27 -14.05 -4.97
N PRO A 409 -0.09 -13.71 -3.71
CA PRO A 409 0.51 -14.32 -2.52
C PRO A 409 0.47 -15.85 -2.52
N TYR A 410 -0.55 -16.45 -3.14
CA TYR A 410 -0.69 -17.90 -3.28
C TYR A 410 0.45 -18.53 -4.10
N SER A 411 1.17 -17.77 -4.94
CA SER A 411 2.34 -18.31 -5.66
C SER A 411 3.50 -18.69 -4.74
N LEU A 412 3.51 -18.20 -3.49
CA LEU A 412 4.50 -18.62 -2.50
C LEU A 412 4.16 -19.98 -1.88
N LEU A 413 2.91 -20.44 -1.96
CA LEU A 413 2.45 -21.71 -1.39
C LEU A 413 2.68 -22.93 -2.30
N GLN A 414 3.52 -22.80 -3.33
CA GLN A 414 3.83 -23.90 -4.23
C GLN A 414 4.48 -25.08 -3.47
N PRO A 415 4.21 -26.34 -3.86
CA PRO A 415 4.73 -27.51 -3.14
C PRO A 415 6.23 -27.49 -2.89
N LYS A 416 7.03 -27.03 -3.88
CA LYS A 416 8.49 -26.88 -3.75
C LYS A 416 8.88 -25.95 -2.60
N PHE A 417 8.28 -24.77 -2.51
CA PHE A 417 8.57 -23.81 -1.45
C PHE A 417 8.03 -24.28 -0.10
N PHE A 418 6.83 -24.87 -0.10
CA PHE A 418 6.23 -25.44 1.10
C PHE A 418 7.11 -26.53 1.72
N LEU A 419 7.58 -27.49 0.94
CA LEU A 419 8.45 -28.56 1.43
C LEU A 419 9.78 -28.01 1.99
N LYS A 420 10.36 -27.01 1.32
CA LYS A 420 11.60 -26.34 1.79
C LYS A 420 11.39 -25.64 3.13
N ILE A 421 10.27 -24.92 3.28
CA ILE A 421 9.90 -24.21 4.51
C ILE A 421 9.59 -25.20 5.64
N LEU A 422 8.84 -26.25 5.34
CA LEU A 422 8.54 -27.32 6.29
C LEU A 422 9.82 -27.99 6.77
N TYR A 423 10.72 -28.38 5.86
CA TYR A 423 12.01 -28.95 6.21
C TYR A 423 12.81 -28.03 7.13
N ALA A 424 12.98 -26.76 6.77
CA ALA A 424 13.70 -25.79 7.61
C ALA A 424 13.09 -25.65 9.01
N SER A 425 11.76 -25.62 9.09
CA SER A 425 11.05 -25.53 10.38
C SER A 425 11.25 -26.77 11.26
N LEU A 426 11.23 -27.98 10.67
CA LEU A 426 11.42 -29.23 11.40
C LEU A 426 12.87 -29.40 11.84
N THR A 427 13.84 -29.10 10.97
CA THR A 427 15.26 -29.16 11.31
C THR A 427 15.59 -28.25 12.49
N ASN A 428 15.00 -27.05 12.54
CA ASN A 428 15.15 -26.14 13.67
C ASN A 428 14.45 -26.64 14.93
N TYR A 429 13.20 -27.11 14.81
CA TYR A 429 12.44 -27.63 15.96
C TYR A 429 13.13 -28.81 16.64
N PHE A 430 13.70 -29.73 15.85
CA PHE A 430 14.40 -30.91 16.34
C PHE A 430 15.90 -30.67 16.63
N ASN A 431 16.41 -29.43 16.53
CA ASN A 431 17.84 -29.10 16.71
C ASN A 431 18.79 -30.01 15.88
N LEU A 432 18.36 -30.48 14.72
CA LEU A 432 19.12 -31.44 13.90
C LEU A 432 20.43 -30.86 13.33
N THR A 433 20.61 -29.54 13.38
CA THR A 433 21.89 -28.89 13.04
C THR A 433 23.01 -29.19 14.04
N LYS A 434 22.72 -29.61 15.27
CA LYS A 434 23.76 -30.02 16.24
C LYS A 434 24.26 -31.47 16.06
N PHE A 435 23.64 -32.24 15.17
CA PHE A 435 24.02 -33.65 14.93
C PHE A 435 24.94 -33.86 13.73
N PHE A 436 25.27 -32.79 12.99
CA PHE A 436 26.09 -32.86 11.77
C PHE A 436 27.28 -31.87 11.76
N ASP A 437 27.61 -31.27 12.91
CA ASP A 437 28.86 -30.51 13.10
C ASP A 437 29.94 -31.38 13.75
#